data_AF-A0A960VBC7-F1
#
_entry.id   AF-A0A960VBC7-F1
#
_cell.length_a   1.000
_cell.length_b   1.000
_cell.length_c   1.000
_cell.angle_alpha   90.00
_cell.angle_beta   90.00
_cell.angle_gamma   90.00
#
_symmetry.space_group_name_H-M   'P 1'
#
loop_
_entity.id
_entity.type
_entity.pdbx_description
1 polymer ?
#
loop_
_entity_poly.entity_id
_entity_poly.type
_entity_poly.pdbx_seq_one_letter_code
_entity_poly.pdbx_strand_id
1 'polypeptide(L)'
;DEDALKIIHRLGKFGYKSYLVGGCVRDLLLGRKPKDFDIATSATPTQIKNVFNNCRIIGKRFKIVHIIFKGKIIEVTTFRSLPDHRLNKNAANGELLLKRDNNFGNSKEDAARRDFTVNALYYDPRNESIIDYVGGFDDIKNKILRVVGDPEISFKEDPVRMLRAVKISVLHGLEIDKKTKMAIKKNRLEIEKASSSRMLEEYNKIFRTWDTSSIFKGLAENHLLDVLFKESLEVVKKTPNWEENFLDTSLGKLLLIADRKLKEREELTPTIFFALIFSDIVNDALKEKGNMVPLIKAAIDPICNRLDMPRRDRERIIRIYASQKRFLKTNESNKQQNDLFRTKDFFYDSFMYFKLIAEARNDEEALQMAFFWEISARIRPDGRGNKQNNRRDKKPNPNPNTESEEKNNRNPRKKKNPYNRQERETFKKQSNVAVEEKIEKIEKEESVISEEIFDKSKDISVYEETKILTTSEMEALQETGEGDSGEENKSSVKPDSVRVAKKKRYKPKKFKKFYKKKNKVSGEGAAPQE
;
A
#
# COMPACT_ATOMS: atom_id res chain seq x y z
N ASP A 1 2.12 -9.78 16.99
CA ASP A 1 2.37 -8.36 17.32
C ASP A 1 1.56 -8.05 18.56
N GLU A 2 2.23 -7.68 19.65
CA GLU A 2 1.56 -7.49 20.95
C GLU A 2 0.60 -6.30 20.97
N ASP A 3 0.89 -5.23 20.24
CA ASP A 3 0.08 -4.01 20.30
C ASP A 3 -1.22 -4.16 19.49
N ALA A 4 -1.18 -4.94 18.40
CA ALA A 4 -2.40 -5.34 17.70
C ALA A 4 -3.31 -6.18 18.60
N LEU A 5 -2.73 -7.11 19.38
CA LEU A 5 -3.47 -7.89 20.37
C LEU A 5 -4.05 -7.00 21.47
N LYS A 6 -3.28 -6.05 22.02
CA LYS A 6 -3.78 -5.10 23.03
C LYS A 6 -5.00 -4.32 22.53
N ILE A 7 -4.99 -3.87 21.28
CA ILE A 7 -6.15 -3.19 20.68
C ILE A 7 -7.38 -4.10 20.67
N ILE A 8 -7.24 -5.34 20.19
CA ILE A 8 -8.35 -6.30 20.09
C ILE A 8 -8.92 -6.63 21.47
N HIS A 9 -8.06 -6.88 22.47
CA HIS A 9 -8.49 -7.16 23.83
C HIS A 9 -9.21 -5.95 24.44
N ARG A 10 -8.66 -4.74 24.28
CA ARG A 10 -9.27 -3.52 24.80
C ARG A 10 -10.61 -3.24 24.14
N LEU A 11 -10.73 -3.35 22.81
CA LEU A 11 -12.03 -3.23 22.13
C LEU A 11 -13.03 -4.28 22.63
N GLY A 12 -12.57 -5.51 22.86
CA GLY A 12 -13.37 -6.58 23.44
C GLY A 12 -13.88 -6.27 24.86
N LYS A 13 -13.05 -5.69 25.74
CA LYS A 13 -13.47 -5.26 27.10
C LYS A 13 -14.60 -4.22 27.07
N PHE A 14 -14.67 -3.40 26.03
CA PHE A 14 -15.75 -2.43 25.82
C PHE A 14 -16.95 -2.99 25.02
N GLY A 15 -17.00 -4.32 24.80
CA GLY A 15 -18.11 -5.00 24.13
C GLY A 15 -18.10 -4.94 22.61
N TYR A 16 -17.01 -4.45 21.98
CA TYR A 16 -16.91 -4.38 20.53
C TYR A 16 -16.33 -5.65 19.92
N LYS A 17 -16.85 -6.05 18.76
CA LYS A 17 -16.23 -7.10 17.94
C LYS A 17 -15.02 -6.50 17.24
N SER A 18 -13.90 -7.22 17.23
CA SER A 18 -12.67 -6.77 16.56
C SER A 18 -11.85 -7.96 16.10
N TYR A 19 -11.33 -7.88 14.88
CA TYR A 19 -10.59 -8.96 14.23
C TYR A 19 -9.39 -8.42 13.47
N LEU A 20 -8.34 -9.24 13.35
CA LEU A 20 -7.29 -9.03 12.36
C LEU A 20 -7.85 -9.35 10.97
N VAL A 21 -7.53 -8.54 9.95
CA VAL A 21 -8.13 -8.66 8.61
C VAL A 21 -7.14 -8.41 7.48
N GLY A 22 -7.51 -8.81 6.27
CA GLY A 22 -6.83 -8.38 5.05
C GLY A 22 -5.52 -9.11 4.80
N GLY A 23 -4.49 -8.36 4.42
CA GLY A 23 -3.22 -8.93 3.97
C GLY A 23 -2.48 -9.70 5.07
N CYS A 24 -2.63 -9.30 6.34
CA CYS A 24 -1.93 -9.95 7.43
C CYS A 24 -2.41 -11.40 7.65
N VAL A 25 -3.72 -11.64 7.59
CA VAL A 25 -4.30 -12.99 7.74
C VAL A 25 -3.88 -13.89 6.59
N ARG A 26 -3.97 -13.38 5.36
CA ARG A 26 -3.51 -14.10 4.15
C ARG A 26 -2.04 -14.47 4.24
N ASP A 27 -1.19 -13.50 4.58
CA ASP A 27 0.26 -13.71 4.60
C ASP A 27 0.65 -14.74 5.66
N LEU A 28 0.04 -14.70 6.85
CA LEU A 28 0.22 -15.72 7.90
C LEU A 28 -0.19 -17.12 7.40
N LEU A 29 -1.34 -17.25 6.74
CA LEU A 29 -1.81 -18.53 6.20
C LEU A 29 -0.92 -19.06 5.07
N LEU A 30 -0.24 -18.18 4.34
CA LEU A 30 0.76 -18.53 3.34
C LEU A 30 2.15 -18.80 3.93
N GLY A 31 2.30 -18.78 5.27
CA GLY A 31 3.58 -18.98 5.96
C GLY A 31 4.55 -17.81 5.80
N ARG A 32 4.04 -16.60 5.50
CA ARG A 32 4.83 -15.38 5.34
C ARG A 32 4.65 -14.47 6.56
N LYS A 33 5.66 -13.66 6.85
CA LYS A 33 5.57 -12.64 7.89
C LYS A 33 4.82 -11.41 7.36
N PRO A 34 3.70 -10.98 7.96
CA PRO A 34 3.02 -9.74 7.59
C PRO A 34 3.93 -8.53 7.81
N LYS A 35 3.79 -7.51 6.94
CA LYS A 35 4.46 -6.21 7.13
C LYS A 35 3.74 -5.35 8.15
N ASP A 36 2.41 -5.28 8.01
CA ASP A 36 1.53 -4.45 8.83
C ASP A 36 0.35 -5.31 9.31
N PHE A 37 -0.30 -4.89 10.41
CA PHE A 37 -1.49 -5.53 10.97
C PHE A 37 -2.67 -4.56 10.93
N ASP A 38 -3.68 -4.93 10.17
CA ASP A 38 -4.93 -4.18 10.07
C ASP A 38 -6.01 -4.82 10.96
N ILE A 39 -6.77 -3.99 11.66
CA ILE A 39 -7.88 -4.41 12.51
C ILE A 39 -9.19 -3.89 11.94
N ALA A 40 -10.21 -4.73 11.89
CA ALA A 40 -11.59 -4.33 11.63
C ALA A 40 -12.46 -4.52 12.88
N THR A 41 -13.35 -3.58 13.15
CA THR A 41 -14.19 -3.59 14.37
C THR A 41 -15.62 -3.12 14.12
N SER A 42 -16.54 -3.52 15.00
CA SER A 42 -17.90 -2.96 15.05
C SER A 42 -17.96 -1.57 15.67
N ALA A 43 -16.90 -1.10 16.32
CA ALA A 43 -16.84 0.23 16.92
C ALA A 43 -16.74 1.33 15.84
N THR A 44 -17.59 2.34 15.92
CA THR A 44 -17.51 3.54 15.07
C THR A 44 -16.23 4.35 15.35
N PRO A 45 -15.75 5.19 14.42
CA PRO A 45 -14.53 5.98 14.64
C PRO A 45 -14.59 6.88 15.89
N THR A 46 -15.79 7.38 16.22
CA THR A 46 -16.05 8.14 17.44
C THR A 46 -15.96 7.28 18.70
N GLN A 47 -16.47 6.05 18.67
CA GLN A 47 -16.35 5.10 19.79
C GLN A 47 -14.90 4.65 19.98
N ILE A 48 -14.16 4.36 18.90
CA ILE A 48 -12.73 4.03 18.98
C ILE A 48 -11.96 5.17 19.65
N LYS A 49 -12.29 6.43 19.33
CA LYS A 49 -11.66 7.60 19.95
C LYS A 49 -11.94 7.73 21.46
N ASN A 50 -13.10 7.26 21.92
CA ASN A 50 -13.41 7.22 23.35
C ASN A 50 -12.65 6.09 24.07
N VAL A 51 -12.33 4.99 23.37
CA VAL A 51 -11.56 3.88 23.93
C VAL A 51 -10.06 4.19 23.92
N PHE A 52 -9.54 4.88 22.91
CA PHE A 52 -8.11 5.15 22.70
C PHE A 52 -7.82 6.65 22.58
N ASN A 53 -7.18 7.22 23.61
CA ASN A 53 -6.77 8.63 23.61
C ASN A 53 -5.61 8.92 22.63
N ASN A 54 -4.80 7.90 22.32
CA ASN A 54 -3.65 7.96 21.42
C ASN A 54 -4.01 7.62 19.95
N CYS A 55 -5.19 8.01 19.49
CA CYS A 55 -5.63 7.75 18.12
C CYS A 55 -5.85 9.02 17.29
N ARG A 56 -5.79 8.87 15.97
CA ARG A 56 -6.13 9.92 15.00
C ARG A 56 -7.06 9.35 13.94
N ILE A 57 -8.17 10.05 13.69
CA ILE A 57 -9.08 9.69 12.60
C ILE A 57 -8.50 10.31 11.32
N ILE A 58 -8.20 9.45 10.35
CA ILE A 58 -7.67 9.82 9.04
C ILE A 58 -8.71 9.47 7.97
N GLY A 59 -8.72 10.26 6.89
CA GLY A 59 -9.61 10.05 5.76
C GLY A 59 -10.95 10.76 5.92
N LYS A 60 -11.33 11.52 4.89
CA LYS A 60 -12.64 12.17 4.82
C LYS A 60 -13.76 11.19 4.42
N ARG A 61 -13.43 10.23 3.55
CA ARG A 61 -14.37 9.24 2.98
C ARG A 61 -14.32 7.97 3.82
N PHE A 62 -13.26 7.20 3.68
CA PHE A 62 -13.02 6.03 4.55
C PHE A 62 -12.36 6.51 5.82
N LYS A 63 -13.14 6.70 6.89
CA LYS A 63 -12.60 7.02 8.21
C LYS A 63 -11.84 5.80 8.71
N ILE A 64 -10.51 5.88 8.67
CA ILE A 64 -9.60 4.91 9.26
C ILE A 64 -9.07 5.53 10.55
N VAL A 65 -9.03 4.77 11.63
CA VAL A 65 -8.46 5.24 12.89
C VAL A 65 -7.04 4.70 13.01
N HIS A 66 -6.08 5.61 13.08
CA HIS A 66 -4.67 5.29 13.28
C HIS A 66 -4.40 5.35 14.78
N ILE A 67 -4.12 4.21 15.40
CA ILE A 67 -3.69 4.14 16.80
C ILE A 67 -2.17 4.16 16.83
N ILE A 68 -1.61 5.12 17.55
CA ILE A 68 -0.17 5.41 17.54
C ILE A 68 0.48 4.72 18.74
N PHE A 69 1.44 3.85 18.47
CA PHE A 69 2.36 3.28 19.44
C PHE A 69 3.77 3.86 19.23
N LYS A 70 4.68 3.60 20.19
CA LYS A 70 6.07 4.05 20.07
C LYS A 70 6.71 3.40 18.83
N GLY A 71 6.94 4.21 17.79
CA GLY A 71 7.59 3.77 16.55
C GLY A 71 6.70 3.02 15.55
N LYS A 72 5.40 2.85 15.80
CA LYS A 72 4.49 2.19 14.84
C LYS A 72 3.06 2.70 14.91
N ILE A 73 2.32 2.47 13.83
CA ILE A 73 0.91 2.85 13.69
C ILE A 73 0.13 1.59 13.34
N ILE A 74 -1.00 1.38 14.00
CA ILE A 74 -1.93 0.29 13.70
C ILE A 74 -3.21 0.89 13.15
N GLU A 75 -3.63 0.41 11.99
CA GLU A 75 -4.86 0.85 11.33
C GLU A 75 -6.06 0.06 11.86
N VAL A 76 -7.06 0.80 12.34
CA VAL A 76 -8.33 0.25 12.81
C VAL A 76 -9.46 0.81 11.96
N THR A 77 -10.25 -0.08 11.36
CA THR A 77 -11.35 0.26 10.46
C THR A 77 -12.68 -0.25 11.01
N THR A 78 -13.74 0.53 10.87
CA THR A 78 -15.08 0.07 11.21
C THR A 78 -15.66 -0.77 10.08
N PHE A 79 -16.40 -1.85 10.41
CA PHE A 79 -17.12 -2.66 9.42
C PHE A 79 -18.04 -1.79 8.55
N ARG A 80 -18.03 -2.06 7.25
CA ARG A 80 -18.80 -1.30 6.26
C ARG A 80 -20.08 -2.04 5.89
N SER A 81 -21.19 -1.31 5.73
CA SER A 81 -22.42 -1.90 5.20
C SER A 81 -22.31 -2.11 3.70
N LEU A 82 -23.10 -3.03 3.15
CA LEU A 82 -23.23 -3.21 1.70
C LEU A 82 -23.77 -1.94 1.03
N PRO A 83 -23.31 -1.59 -0.20
CA PRO A 83 -23.90 -0.51 -0.98
C PRO A 83 -25.35 -0.82 -1.39
N ASP A 84 -26.19 0.20 -1.51
CA ASP A 84 -27.62 0.05 -1.82
C ASP A 84 -27.89 -0.67 -3.15
N HIS A 85 -27.02 -0.51 -4.15
CA HIS A 85 -27.16 -1.19 -5.45
C HIS A 85 -26.88 -2.70 -5.38
N ARG A 86 -26.15 -3.18 -4.37
CA ARG A 86 -26.00 -4.62 -4.10
C ARG A 86 -27.16 -5.19 -3.29
N LEU A 87 -27.94 -4.33 -2.63
CA LEU A 87 -29.15 -4.71 -1.89
C LEU A 87 -30.38 -4.70 -2.81
N ASN A 88 -30.46 -3.76 -3.76
CA ASN A 88 -31.58 -3.62 -4.70
C ASN A 88 -31.21 -4.07 -6.12
N LYS A 89 -31.67 -5.26 -6.52
CA LYS A 89 -31.52 -5.80 -7.90
C LYS A 89 -32.10 -4.89 -9.01
N ASN A 90 -32.99 -3.95 -8.66
CA ASN A 90 -33.64 -3.04 -9.61
C ASN A 90 -32.90 -1.71 -9.83
N ALA A 91 -31.78 -1.45 -9.16
CA ALA A 91 -30.95 -0.25 -9.38
C ALA A 91 -29.95 -0.42 -10.55
N ALA A 92 -30.26 -1.28 -11.51
CA ALA A 92 -29.39 -1.62 -12.65
C ALA A 92 -29.14 -0.45 -13.63
N ASN A 93 -29.84 0.68 -13.46
CA ASN A 93 -29.69 1.88 -14.29
C ASN A 93 -28.85 2.99 -13.63
N GLY A 94 -28.29 2.76 -12.44
CA GLY A 94 -27.36 3.69 -11.78
C GLY A 94 -25.90 3.39 -12.11
N GLU A 95 -25.05 4.43 -12.12
CA GLU A 95 -23.58 4.30 -12.13
C GLU A 95 -23.13 3.32 -11.03
N LEU A 96 -22.70 2.12 -11.42
CA LEU A 96 -22.22 1.06 -10.52
C LEU A 96 -20.90 1.40 -9.84
N LEU A 97 -20.20 2.43 -10.32
CA LEU A 97 -18.94 2.88 -9.72
C LEU A 97 -19.16 3.15 -8.22
N LEU A 98 -18.25 2.65 -7.38
CA LEU A 98 -18.34 2.79 -5.92
C LEU A 98 -18.56 4.26 -5.52
N LYS A 99 -19.81 4.62 -5.21
CA LYS A 99 -20.20 5.92 -4.65
C LYS A 99 -19.99 5.97 -3.14
N ARG A 100 -20.10 7.17 -2.59
CA ARG A 100 -19.59 7.58 -1.27
C ARG A 100 -20.47 7.07 -0.12
N ASP A 101 -20.39 5.79 0.20
CA ASP A 101 -21.22 5.23 1.29
C ASP A 101 -20.42 5.04 2.57
N ASN A 102 -20.70 5.89 3.56
CA ASN A 102 -20.11 5.86 4.92
C ASN A 102 -20.96 5.08 5.93
N ASN A 103 -21.82 4.20 5.44
CA ASN A 103 -22.70 3.41 6.28
C ASN A 103 -21.91 2.27 6.96
N PHE A 104 -22.11 2.11 8.26
CA PHE A 104 -21.48 1.07 9.06
C PHE A 104 -22.35 -0.18 9.04
N GLY A 105 -21.72 -1.34 8.99
CA GLY A 105 -22.39 -2.63 8.84
C GLY A 105 -21.84 -3.69 9.78
N ASN A 106 -22.10 -4.94 9.45
CA ASN A 106 -21.55 -6.10 10.17
C ASN A 106 -20.33 -6.70 9.43
N SER A 107 -19.64 -7.65 10.05
CA SER A 107 -18.46 -8.32 9.49
C SER A 107 -18.74 -9.06 8.18
N LYS A 108 -19.95 -9.62 8.01
CA LYS A 108 -20.37 -10.32 6.78
C LYS A 108 -20.54 -9.35 5.61
N GLU A 109 -21.13 -8.19 5.86
CA GLU A 109 -21.26 -7.10 4.88
C GLU A 109 -19.91 -6.50 4.48
N ASP A 110 -19.01 -6.30 5.45
CA ASP A 110 -17.64 -5.83 5.18
C ASP A 110 -16.89 -6.84 4.29
N ALA A 111 -17.00 -8.14 4.61
CA ALA A 111 -16.39 -9.21 3.82
C ALA A 111 -16.85 -9.18 2.36
N ALA A 112 -18.14 -8.96 2.13
CA ALA A 112 -18.71 -8.89 0.79
C ALA A 112 -18.24 -7.69 -0.04
N ARG A 113 -17.75 -6.61 0.59
CA ARG A 113 -17.20 -5.41 -0.10
C ARG A 113 -15.72 -5.52 -0.46
N ARG A 114 -15.02 -6.48 0.12
CA ARG A 114 -13.59 -6.70 -0.15
C ARG A 114 -13.38 -7.19 -1.58
N ASP A 115 -12.15 -7.00 -2.06
CA ASP A 115 -11.80 -7.28 -3.45
C ASP A 115 -11.67 -8.78 -3.73
N PHE A 116 -10.91 -9.50 -2.88
CA PHE A 116 -10.60 -10.91 -3.07
C PHE A 116 -10.95 -11.75 -1.86
N THR A 117 -11.35 -13.00 -2.10
CA THR A 117 -11.73 -13.97 -1.06
C THR A 117 -10.60 -14.16 -0.04
N VAL A 118 -9.36 -14.27 -0.53
CA VAL A 118 -8.15 -14.40 0.29
C VAL A 118 -7.87 -13.19 1.21
N ASN A 119 -8.41 -12.01 0.89
CA ASN A 119 -8.27 -10.79 1.71
C ASN A 119 -9.51 -10.53 2.59
N ALA A 120 -10.53 -11.39 2.51
CA ALA A 120 -11.80 -11.27 3.22
C ALA A 120 -11.91 -12.23 4.41
N LEU A 121 -10.76 -12.70 4.90
CA LEU A 121 -10.64 -13.51 6.11
C LEU A 121 -10.47 -12.61 7.33
N TYR A 122 -11.11 -13.03 8.42
CA TYR A 122 -11.03 -12.38 9.73
C TYR A 122 -10.44 -13.38 10.71
N TYR A 123 -9.40 -12.97 11.42
CA TYR A 123 -8.78 -13.78 12.45
C TYR A 123 -9.07 -13.19 13.83
N ASP A 124 -9.59 -14.02 14.71
CA ASP A 124 -9.81 -13.69 16.11
C ASP A 124 -8.71 -14.35 16.96
N PRO A 125 -7.74 -13.56 17.47
CA PRO A 125 -6.64 -14.12 18.26
C PRO A 125 -7.08 -14.57 19.66
N ARG A 126 -8.29 -14.22 20.13
CA ARG A 126 -8.75 -14.55 21.48
C ARG A 126 -9.15 -16.02 21.62
N ASN A 127 -9.64 -16.61 20.54
CA ASN A 127 -10.06 -18.02 20.46
C ASN A 127 -9.39 -18.76 19.30
N GLU A 128 -8.36 -18.14 18.71
CA GLU A 128 -7.57 -18.67 17.59
C GLU A 128 -8.41 -19.15 16.40
N SER A 129 -9.51 -18.46 16.12
CA SER A 129 -10.45 -18.84 15.06
C SER A 129 -10.32 -17.95 13.83
N ILE A 130 -10.57 -18.54 12.66
CA ILE A 130 -10.70 -17.82 11.40
C ILE A 130 -12.17 -17.82 10.99
N ILE A 131 -12.70 -16.63 10.74
CA ILE A 131 -14.05 -16.43 10.24
C ILE A 131 -13.96 -16.17 8.73
N ASP A 132 -14.62 -17.03 7.97
CA ASP A 132 -14.66 -16.99 6.52
C ASP A 132 -16.10 -17.00 6.01
N TYR A 133 -16.51 -15.91 5.38
CA TYR A 133 -17.85 -15.76 4.80
C TYR A 133 -17.93 -16.07 3.30
N VAL A 134 -16.78 -16.23 2.63
CA VAL A 134 -16.69 -16.19 1.16
C VAL A 134 -15.88 -17.35 0.56
N GLY A 135 -15.35 -18.25 1.39
CA GLY A 135 -14.52 -19.38 0.96
C GLY A 135 -13.05 -19.00 0.71
N GLY A 136 -12.57 -17.93 1.34
CA GLY A 136 -11.18 -17.48 1.22
C GLY A 136 -10.15 -18.49 1.75
N PHE A 137 -10.50 -19.29 2.76
CA PHE A 137 -9.57 -20.26 3.35
C PHE A 137 -9.25 -21.40 2.37
N ASP A 138 -10.28 -21.94 1.70
CA ASP A 138 -10.10 -22.96 0.67
C ASP A 138 -9.37 -22.41 -0.55
N ASP A 139 -9.67 -21.18 -0.95
CA ASP A 139 -8.95 -20.51 -2.04
C ASP A 139 -7.46 -20.33 -1.70
N ILE A 140 -7.09 -19.90 -0.48
CA ILE A 140 -5.68 -19.84 -0.04
C ILE A 140 -5.01 -21.20 -0.10
N LYS A 141 -5.68 -22.25 0.43
CA LYS A 141 -5.14 -23.61 0.46
C LYS A 141 -4.87 -24.15 -0.95
N ASN A 142 -5.74 -23.82 -1.90
CA ASN A 142 -5.60 -24.21 -3.31
C ASN A 142 -4.75 -23.21 -4.13
N LYS A 143 -4.22 -22.15 -3.51
CA LYS A 143 -3.49 -21.06 -4.15
C LYS A 143 -4.28 -20.37 -5.28
N ILE A 144 -5.57 -20.18 -5.07
CA ILE A 144 -6.49 -19.54 -6.02
C ILE A 144 -6.75 -18.10 -5.58
N LEU A 145 -6.69 -17.16 -6.52
CA LEU A 145 -7.15 -15.80 -6.35
C LEU A 145 -8.52 -15.63 -7.00
N ARG A 146 -9.54 -15.40 -6.17
CA ARG A 146 -10.92 -15.21 -6.60
C ARG A 146 -11.44 -13.85 -6.12
N VAL A 147 -12.19 -13.16 -6.97
CA VAL A 147 -12.92 -11.94 -6.59
C VAL A 147 -14.12 -12.30 -5.72
N VAL A 148 -14.43 -11.46 -4.73
CA VAL A 148 -15.63 -11.64 -3.89
C VAL A 148 -16.89 -11.30 -4.71
N GLY A 149 -17.84 -12.24 -4.75
CA GLY A 149 -19.09 -12.10 -5.50
C GLY A 149 -18.93 -12.36 -7.01
N ASP A 150 -19.66 -11.61 -7.84
CA ASP A 150 -19.57 -11.71 -9.30
C ASP A 150 -18.43 -10.81 -9.83
N PRO A 151 -17.40 -11.38 -10.51
CA PRO A 151 -16.33 -10.60 -11.11
C PRO A 151 -16.80 -9.53 -12.10
N GLU A 152 -17.87 -9.78 -12.88
CA GLU A 152 -18.34 -8.79 -13.87
C GLU A 152 -18.92 -7.55 -13.20
N ILE A 153 -19.67 -7.73 -12.11
CA ILE A 153 -20.21 -6.62 -11.32
C ILE A 153 -19.06 -5.93 -10.58
N SER A 154 -18.19 -6.71 -9.94
CA SER A 154 -17.10 -6.22 -9.12
C SER A 154 -16.11 -5.33 -9.89
N PHE A 155 -15.81 -5.67 -11.15
CA PHE A 155 -14.92 -4.86 -12.00
C PHE A 155 -15.60 -3.61 -12.56
N LYS A 156 -16.92 -3.61 -12.76
CA LYS A 156 -17.66 -2.39 -13.11
C LYS A 156 -17.77 -1.42 -11.93
N GLU A 157 -17.88 -1.95 -10.72
CA GLU A 157 -17.88 -1.13 -9.50
C GLU A 157 -16.51 -0.50 -9.20
N ASP A 158 -15.46 -1.29 -9.38
CA ASP A 158 -14.08 -0.88 -9.10
C ASP A 158 -13.11 -1.52 -10.11
N PRO A 159 -12.88 -0.88 -11.26
CA PRO A 159 -12.01 -1.43 -12.30
C PRO A 159 -10.56 -1.59 -11.83
N VAL A 160 -10.14 -0.84 -10.80
CA VAL A 160 -8.80 -0.95 -10.19
C VAL A 160 -8.55 -2.36 -9.62
N ARG A 161 -9.61 -3.10 -9.27
CA ARG A 161 -9.51 -4.50 -8.82
C ARG A 161 -8.85 -5.40 -9.88
N MET A 162 -8.95 -5.09 -11.18
CA MET A 162 -8.27 -5.88 -12.21
C MET A 162 -6.73 -5.81 -12.09
N LEU A 163 -6.16 -4.62 -11.86
CA LEU A 163 -4.72 -4.49 -11.63
C LEU A 163 -4.32 -5.16 -10.31
N ARG A 164 -5.13 -4.98 -9.27
CA ARG A 164 -4.88 -5.59 -7.96
C ARG A 164 -4.91 -7.11 -8.05
N ALA A 165 -5.76 -7.70 -8.88
CA ALA A 165 -5.84 -9.14 -9.09
C ALA A 165 -4.53 -9.67 -9.65
N VAL A 166 -4.04 -9.08 -10.73
CA VAL A 166 -2.75 -9.45 -11.34
C VAL A 166 -1.60 -9.23 -10.35
N LYS A 167 -1.56 -8.08 -9.69
CA LYS A 167 -0.52 -7.77 -8.70
C LYS A 167 -0.48 -8.81 -7.57
N ILE A 168 -1.62 -9.13 -6.96
CA ILE A 168 -1.69 -10.08 -5.84
C ILE A 168 -1.36 -11.50 -6.33
N SER A 169 -1.85 -11.88 -7.50
CA SER A 169 -1.55 -13.17 -8.13
C SER A 169 -0.04 -13.37 -8.27
N VAL A 170 0.67 -12.40 -8.84
CA VAL A 170 2.12 -12.45 -9.03
C VAL A 170 2.86 -12.46 -7.69
N LEU A 171 2.59 -11.49 -6.80
CA LEU A 171 3.33 -11.34 -5.54
C LEU A 171 3.18 -12.54 -4.59
N HIS A 172 2.01 -13.16 -4.58
CA HIS A 172 1.69 -14.25 -3.66
C HIS A 172 1.77 -15.64 -4.32
N GLY A 173 2.04 -15.71 -5.63
CA GLY A 173 2.08 -16.97 -6.37
C GLY A 173 0.72 -17.68 -6.39
N LEU A 174 -0.35 -16.90 -6.54
CA LEU A 174 -1.74 -17.40 -6.61
C LEU A 174 -2.20 -17.42 -8.06
N GLU A 175 -2.91 -18.46 -8.47
CA GLU A 175 -3.52 -18.56 -9.80
C GLU A 175 -4.87 -17.86 -9.81
N ILE A 176 -5.12 -16.98 -10.79
CA ILE A 176 -6.41 -16.30 -10.92
C ILE A 176 -7.48 -17.31 -11.36
N ASP A 177 -8.58 -17.39 -10.62
CA ASP A 177 -9.73 -18.24 -10.96
C ASP A 177 -10.22 -17.98 -12.40
N LYS A 178 -10.61 -19.05 -13.11
CA LYS A 178 -10.99 -18.98 -14.54
C LYS A 178 -12.07 -17.94 -14.82
N LYS A 179 -13.11 -17.85 -13.99
CA LYS A 179 -14.19 -16.85 -14.17
C LYS A 179 -13.66 -15.45 -13.97
N THR A 180 -12.81 -15.26 -12.96
CA THR A 180 -12.15 -13.97 -12.69
C THR A 180 -11.26 -13.56 -13.87
N LYS A 181 -10.45 -14.47 -14.40
CA LYS A 181 -9.56 -14.22 -15.55
C LYS A 181 -10.35 -13.85 -16.82
N MET A 182 -11.44 -14.56 -17.11
CA MET A 182 -12.33 -14.23 -18.23
C MET A 182 -12.97 -12.85 -18.07
N ALA A 183 -13.43 -12.52 -16.86
CA ALA A 183 -14.04 -11.23 -16.58
C ALA A 183 -13.05 -10.07 -16.68
N ILE A 184 -11.76 -10.26 -16.34
CA ILE A 184 -10.71 -9.27 -16.58
C ILE A 184 -10.60 -8.97 -18.08
N LYS A 185 -10.48 -10.02 -18.91
CA LYS A 185 -10.35 -9.84 -20.37
C LYS A 185 -11.57 -9.14 -20.97
N LYS A 186 -12.77 -9.49 -20.53
CA LYS A 186 -14.03 -8.90 -21.01
C LYS A 186 -14.18 -7.42 -20.61
N ASN A 187 -13.88 -7.09 -19.36
CA ASN A 187 -14.09 -5.74 -18.80
C ASN A 187 -12.84 -4.85 -18.84
N ARG A 188 -11.76 -5.25 -19.54
CA ARG A 188 -10.49 -4.50 -19.57
C ARG A 188 -10.64 -3.02 -19.91
N LEU A 189 -11.60 -2.64 -20.76
CA LEU A 189 -11.85 -1.24 -21.14
C LEU A 189 -12.49 -0.41 -20.02
N GLU A 190 -13.16 -1.04 -19.05
CA GLU A 190 -13.73 -0.35 -17.89
C GLU A 190 -12.65 0.30 -17.02
N ILE A 191 -11.39 -0.14 -17.16
CA ILE A 191 -10.24 0.45 -16.46
C ILE A 191 -10.05 1.94 -16.77
N GLU A 192 -10.46 2.41 -17.95
CA GLU A 192 -10.37 3.82 -18.34
C GLU A 192 -11.37 4.70 -17.56
N LYS A 193 -12.43 4.10 -16.99
CA LYS A 193 -13.39 4.79 -16.12
C LYS A 193 -12.95 4.83 -14.66
N ALA A 194 -11.85 4.17 -14.31
CA ALA A 194 -11.34 4.16 -12.94
C ALA A 194 -10.88 5.55 -12.51
N SER A 195 -11.01 5.84 -11.21
CA SER A 195 -10.47 7.06 -10.61
C SER A 195 -8.95 7.12 -10.81
N SER A 196 -8.46 8.11 -11.53
CA SER A 196 -7.03 8.30 -11.83
C SER A 196 -6.15 8.34 -10.57
N SER A 197 -6.63 8.95 -9.48
CA SER A 197 -5.93 8.92 -8.19
C SER A 197 -5.72 7.51 -7.63
N ARG A 198 -6.72 6.63 -7.75
CA ARG A 198 -6.64 5.24 -7.27
C ARG A 198 -5.75 4.39 -8.17
N MET A 199 -5.78 4.65 -9.48
CA MET A 199 -4.85 4.05 -10.43
C MET A 199 -3.41 4.41 -10.10
N LEU A 200 -3.13 5.71 -9.88
CA LEU A 200 -1.81 6.21 -9.49
C LEU A 200 -1.32 5.61 -8.17
N GLU A 201 -2.19 5.49 -7.17
CA GLU A 201 -1.88 4.79 -5.91
C GLU A 201 -1.48 3.33 -6.15
N GLU A 202 -2.18 2.61 -7.03
CA GLU A 202 -1.85 1.22 -7.34
C GLU A 202 -0.56 1.10 -8.17
N TYR A 203 -0.28 1.99 -9.12
CA TYR A 203 1.01 2.04 -9.82
C TYR A 203 2.17 2.28 -8.85
N ASN A 204 2.02 3.27 -7.96
CA ASN A 204 3.01 3.55 -6.92
C ASN A 204 3.25 2.36 -6.00
N LYS A 205 2.22 1.56 -5.71
CA LYS A 205 2.37 0.32 -4.94
C LYS A 205 3.13 -0.73 -5.76
N ILE A 206 2.82 -0.89 -7.06
CA ILE A 206 3.52 -1.84 -7.96
C ILE A 206 5.01 -1.50 -8.04
N PHE A 207 5.38 -0.23 -8.26
CA PHE A 207 6.78 0.18 -8.38
C PHE A 207 7.61 -0.01 -7.10
N ARG A 208 6.95 -0.30 -5.96
CA ARG A 208 7.60 -0.54 -4.66
C ARG A 208 7.68 -2.03 -4.29
N THR A 209 7.28 -2.95 -5.17
CA THR A 209 7.28 -4.39 -4.86
C THR A 209 8.60 -5.10 -5.18
N TRP A 210 9.52 -4.43 -5.89
CA TRP A 210 10.79 -5.00 -6.39
C TRP A 210 10.61 -6.18 -7.36
N ASP A 211 9.42 -6.26 -7.94
CA ASP A 211 8.99 -7.30 -8.88
C ASP A 211 8.05 -6.70 -9.94
N THR A 212 8.38 -5.48 -10.38
CA THR A 212 7.59 -4.71 -11.34
C THR A 212 7.51 -5.42 -12.69
N SER A 213 8.62 -6.01 -13.13
CA SER A 213 8.74 -6.77 -14.39
C SER A 213 7.77 -7.95 -14.44
N SER A 214 7.71 -8.77 -13.40
CA SER A 214 6.77 -9.90 -13.30
C SER A 214 5.31 -9.45 -13.25
N ILE A 215 5.02 -8.35 -12.54
CA ILE A 215 3.67 -7.78 -12.49
C ILE A 215 3.26 -7.26 -13.88
N PHE A 216 4.14 -6.55 -14.56
CA PHE A 216 3.88 -6.04 -15.92
C PHE A 216 3.72 -7.18 -16.93
N LYS A 217 4.51 -8.27 -16.82
CA LYS A 217 4.28 -9.50 -17.60
C LYS A 217 2.85 -10.02 -17.36
N GLY A 218 2.44 -10.16 -16.10
CA GLY A 218 1.07 -10.58 -15.78
C GLY A 218 0.00 -9.62 -16.31
N LEU A 219 0.27 -8.32 -16.37
CA LEU A 219 -0.65 -7.33 -16.95
C LEU A 219 -0.73 -7.47 -18.48
N ALA A 220 0.39 -7.82 -19.13
CA ALA A 220 0.46 -8.08 -20.58
C ALA A 220 -0.35 -9.34 -20.94
N GLU A 221 -0.13 -10.46 -20.25
CA GLU A 221 -0.85 -11.73 -20.45
C GLU A 221 -2.39 -11.62 -20.27
N ASN A 222 -2.83 -10.61 -19.50
CA ASN A 222 -4.24 -10.31 -19.28
C ASN A 222 -4.77 -9.16 -20.15
N HIS A 223 -3.99 -8.67 -21.12
CA HIS A 223 -4.32 -7.57 -22.05
C HIS A 223 -4.71 -6.25 -21.36
N LEU A 224 -4.19 -6.02 -20.14
CA LEU A 224 -4.43 -4.77 -19.42
C LEU A 224 -3.44 -3.68 -19.83
N LEU A 225 -2.19 -4.05 -20.15
CA LEU A 225 -1.20 -3.08 -20.61
C LEU A 225 -1.64 -2.36 -21.90
N ASP A 226 -2.32 -3.07 -22.80
CA ASP A 226 -2.88 -2.52 -24.06
C ASP A 226 -3.85 -1.36 -23.88
N VAL A 227 -4.50 -1.29 -22.72
CA VAL A 227 -5.46 -0.24 -22.42
C VAL A 227 -4.77 0.88 -21.65
N LEU A 228 -3.94 0.52 -20.67
CA LEU A 228 -3.31 1.47 -19.76
C LEU A 228 -2.26 2.36 -20.42
N PHE A 229 -1.40 1.77 -21.25
CA PHE A 229 -0.24 2.42 -21.84
C PHE A 229 -0.19 2.24 -23.36
N LYS A 230 -1.36 2.27 -24.01
CA LYS A 230 -1.51 1.97 -25.45
C LYS A 230 -0.47 2.67 -26.32
N GLU A 231 -0.21 3.95 -26.08
CA GLU A 231 0.71 4.76 -26.86
C GLU A 231 2.19 4.40 -26.63
N SER A 232 2.53 3.94 -25.43
CA SER A 232 3.92 3.59 -25.08
C SER A 232 4.33 2.18 -25.52
N LEU A 233 3.37 1.35 -25.92
CA LEU A 233 3.61 -0.08 -26.22
C LEU A 233 3.76 -0.38 -27.70
N GLU A 234 3.65 0.60 -28.60
CA GLU A 234 3.75 0.39 -30.06
C GLU A 234 5.06 -0.30 -30.48
N VAL A 235 6.18 0.04 -29.84
CA VAL A 235 7.48 -0.63 -30.10
C VAL A 235 7.51 -2.02 -29.45
N VAL A 236 7.02 -2.13 -28.21
CA VAL A 236 6.96 -3.39 -27.43
C VAL A 236 6.15 -4.46 -28.18
N LYS A 237 5.05 -4.07 -28.83
CA LYS A 237 4.14 -4.94 -29.59
C LYS A 237 4.74 -5.53 -30.86
N LYS A 238 5.89 -5.03 -31.33
CA LYS A 238 6.60 -5.59 -32.49
C LYS A 238 7.24 -6.94 -32.18
N THR A 239 7.45 -7.28 -30.90
CA THR A 239 7.95 -8.59 -30.49
C THR A 239 6.90 -9.66 -30.74
N PRO A 240 7.25 -10.81 -31.36
CA PRO A 240 6.31 -11.92 -31.52
C PRO A 240 5.79 -12.44 -30.18
N ASN A 241 4.47 -12.61 -30.07
CA ASN A 241 3.79 -13.03 -28.83
C ASN A 241 4.24 -12.20 -27.62
N TRP A 242 4.34 -10.87 -27.79
CA TRP A 242 4.87 -9.95 -26.78
C TRP A 242 4.16 -10.06 -25.42
N GLU A 243 2.89 -10.48 -25.37
CA GLU A 243 2.17 -10.67 -24.10
C GLU A 243 2.82 -11.77 -23.24
N GLU A 244 3.13 -12.91 -23.85
CA GLU A 244 3.76 -14.06 -23.18
C GLU A 244 5.27 -13.84 -22.99
N ASN A 245 5.90 -13.20 -23.98
CA ASN A 245 7.33 -12.89 -24.04
C ASN A 245 7.63 -11.46 -23.56
N PHE A 246 6.80 -10.90 -22.68
CA PHE A 246 6.92 -9.50 -22.26
C PHE A 246 8.32 -9.16 -21.74
N LEU A 247 8.97 -10.08 -21.03
CA LEU A 247 10.31 -9.88 -20.47
C LEU A 247 11.41 -9.78 -21.54
N ASP A 248 11.16 -10.26 -22.76
CA ASP A 248 12.13 -10.17 -23.87
C ASP A 248 12.03 -8.84 -24.64
N THR A 249 10.97 -8.07 -24.39
CA THR A 249 10.73 -6.76 -25.00
C THR A 249 11.70 -5.69 -24.48
N SER A 250 11.77 -4.54 -25.17
CA SER A 250 12.53 -3.36 -24.73
C SER A 250 12.19 -2.96 -23.29
N LEU A 251 10.89 -2.78 -23.02
CA LEU A 251 10.38 -2.40 -21.71
C LEU A 251 10.58 -3.50 -20.66
N GLY A 252 10.34 -4.76 -21.02
CA GLY A 252 10.52 -5.91 -20.10
C GLY A 252 11.94 -6.01 -19.57
N LYS A 253 12.94 -5.89 -20.45
CA LYS A 253 14.36 -5.87 -20.09
C LYS A 253 14.72 -4.69 -19.18
N LEU A 254 14.20 -3.49 -19.49
CA LEU A 254 14.41 -2.31 -18.66
C LEU A 254 13.85 -2.50 -17.24
N LEU A 255 12.63 -3.03 -17.13
CA LEU A 255 12.00 -3.29 -15.83
C LEU A 255 12.74 -4.40 -15.05
N LEU A 256 13.28 -5.41 -15.73
CA LEU A 256 14.08 -6.45 -15.10
C LEU A 256 15.36 -5.89 -14.47
N ILE A 257 16.03 -4.96 -15.18
CA ILE A 257 17.22 -4.27 -14.66
C ILE A 257 16.83 -3.36 -13.48
N ALA A 258 15.73 -2.62 -13.60
CA ALA A 258 15.22 -1.77 -12.50
C ALA A 258 14.90 -2.60 -11.23
N ASP A 259 14.26 -3.77 -11.37
CA ASP A 259 13.99 -4.66 -10.25
C ASP A 259 15.29 -5.23 -9.64
N ARG A 260 16.31 -5.53 -10.46
CA ARG A 260 17.64 -5.91 -9.97
C ARG A 260 18.27 -4.79 -9.14
N LYS A 261 18.21 -3.53 -9.61
CA LYS A 261 18.74 -2.37 -8.87
C LYS A 261 18.08 -2.18 -7.51
N LEU A 262 16.76 -2.38 -7.43
CA LEU A 262 16.05 -2.36 -6.15
C LEU A 262 16.52 -3.47 -5.20
N LYS A 263 16.83 -4.67 -5.72
CA LYS A 263 17.41 -5.78 -4.92
C LYS A 263 18.84 -5.47 -4.45
N GLU A 264 19.60 -4.71 -5.23
CA GLU A 264 20.93 -4.18 -4.89
C GLU A 264 20.86 -3.02 -3.87
N ARG A 265 19.66 -2.67 -3.38
CA ARG A 265 19.38 -1.55 -2.46
C ARG A 265 19.63 -0.16 -3.05
N GLU A 266 19.63 -0.03 -4.37
CA GLU A 266 19.48 1.28 -5.00
C GLU A 266 18.03 1.77 -4.84
N GLU A 267 17.83 3.09 -4.72
CA GLU A 267 16.51 3.68 -4.58
C GLU A 267 15.97 4.09 -5.95
N LEU A 268 14.78 3.61 -6.34
CA LEU A 268 14.12 4.09 -7.56
C LEU A 268 12.83 4.82 -7.21
N THR A 269 12.67 6.02 -7.76
CA THR A 269 11.45 6.82 -7.61
C THR A 269 10.40 6.35 -8.62
N PRO A 270 9.09 6.47 -8.31
CA PRO A 270 8.01 6.15 -9.25
C PRO A 270 8.14 6.88 -10.59
N THR A 271 8.69 8.09 -10.57
CA THR A 271 8.92 8.90 -11.78
C THR A 271 9.92 8.24 -12.73
N ILE A 272 10.94 7.56 -12.21
CA ILE A 272 11.87 6.78 -13.05
C ILE A 272 11.10 5.66 -13.76
N PHE A 273 10.22 4.93 -13.07
CA PHE A 273 9.41 3.88 -13.70
C PHE A 273 8.49 4.43 -14.80
N PHE A 274 7.83 5.57 -14.57
CA PHE A 274 7.06 6.21 -15.64
C PHE A 274 7.95 6.63 -16.82
N ALA A 275 9.14 7.15 -16.57
CA ALA A 275 10.10 7.47 -17.63
C ALA A 275 10.60 6.21 -18.38
N LEU A 276 10.74 5.06 -17.71
CA LEU A 276 11.04 3.79 -18.38
C LEU A 276 9.88 3.35 -19.27
N ILE A 277 8.63 3.46 -18.78
CA ILE A 277 7.45 3.10 -19.57
C ILE A 277 7.30 4.00 -20.80
N PHE A 278 7.58 5.30 -20.68
CA PHE A 278 7.45 6.25 -21.79
C PHE A 278 8.70 6.32 -22.68
N SER A 279 9.72 5.49 -22.45
CA SER A 279 11.01 5.60 -23.14
C SER A 279 10.87 5.54 -24.66
N ASP A 280 10.07 4.60 -25.15
CA ASP A 280 10.00 4.29 -26.58
C ASP A 280 9.28 5.41 -27.35
N ILE A 281 8.14 5.90 -26.84
CA ILE A 281 7.40 7.01 -27.45
C ILE A 281 8.21 8.32 -27.44
N VAL A 282 8.97 8.59 -26.37
CA VAL A 282 9.81 9.78 -26.30
C VAL A 282 11.01 9.66 -27.24
N ASN A 283 11.64 8.49 -27.31
CA ASN A 283 12.76 8.26 -28.23
C ASN A 283 12.33 8.43 -29.69
N ASP A 284 11.12 8.00 -30.05
CA ASP A 284 10.57 8.21 -31.39
C ASP A 284 10.30 9.69 -31.68
N ALA A 285 9.68 10.42 -30.75
CA ALA A 285 9.46 11.86 -30.89
C ALA A 285 10.77 12.67 -31.01
N LEU A 286 11.83 12.23 -30.33
CA LEU A 286 13.14 12.89 -30.39
C LEU A 286 13.92 12.65 -31.70
N LYS A 287 13.44 11.78 -32.59
CA LYS A 287 13.98 11.65 -33.97
C LYS A 287 13.58 12.82 -34.85
N GLU A 288 12.51 13.53 -34.52
CA GLU A 288 12.04 14.70 -35.27
C GLU A 288 12.97 15.91 -35.04
N LYS A 289 13.08 16.77 -36.06
CA LYS A 289 13.86 18.02 -35.96
C LYS A 289 13.06 19.06 -35.17
N GLY A 290 13.59 19.53 -34.04
CA GLY A 290 12.97 20.60 -33.28
C GLY A 290 13.53 20.78 -31.88
N ASN A 291 12.89 21.68 -31.12
CA ASN A 291 13.21 21.86 -29.70
C ASN A 291 12.80 20.63 -28.91
N MET A 292 13.76 20.07 -28.16
CA MET A 292 13.60 18.82 -27.41
C MET A 292 12.44 18.86 -26.41
N VAL A 293 12.28 19.94 -25.63
CA VAL A 293 11.25 20.02 -24.57
C VAL A 293 9.83 19.99 -25.12
N PRO A 294 9.45 20.79 -26.15
CA PRO A 294 8.15 20.67 -26.80
C PRO A 294 7.86 19.28 -27.37
N LEU A 295 8.84 18.61 -27.99
CA LEU A 295 8.68 17.27 -28.54
C LEU A 295 8.39 16.23 -27.45
N ILE A 296 9.18 16.23 -26.36
CA ILE A 296 8.95 15.35 -25.20
C ILE A 296 7.56 15.59 -24.62
N LYS A 297 7.18 16.85 -24.47
CA LYS A 297 5.89 17.23 -23.91
C LYS A 297 4.74 16.72 -24.78
N ALA A 298 4.79 16.96 -26.10
CA ALA A 298 3.78 16.47 -27.04
C ALA A 298 3.63 14.94 -26.98
N ALA A 299 4.73 14.20 -26.81
CA ALA A 299 4.74 12.75 -26.71
C ALA A 299 4.06 12.21 -25.43
N ILE A 300 4.36 12.78 -24.26
CA ILE A 300 3.87 12.24 -22.97
C ILE A 300 2.52 12.80 -22.55
N ASP A 301 2.12 13.97 -23.05
CA ASP A 301 0.93 14.70 -22.62
C ASP A 301 -0.39 13.91 -22.73
N PRO A 302 -0.67 13.19 -23.84
CA PRO A 302 -1.88 12.39 -23.95
C PRO A 302 -2.00 11.35 -22.82
N ILE A 303 -0.87 10.73 -22.46
CA ILE A 303 -0.80 9.68 -21.44
C ILE A 303 -0.91 10.31 -20.05
N CYS A 304 -0.13 11.35 -19.77
CA CYS A 304 -0.16 12.06 -18.49
C CYS A 304 -1.54 12.65 -18.18
N ASN A 305 -2.24 13.18 -19.18
CA ASN A 305 -3.59 13.73 -19.02
C ASN A 305 -4.61 12.62 -18.72
N ARG A 306 -4.53 11.47 -19.41
CA ARG A 306 -5.40 10.31 -19.12
C ARG A 306 -5.19 9.79 -17.69
N LEU A 307 -3.93 9.74 -17.25
CA LEU A 307 -3.56 9.29 -15.90
C LEU A 307 -3.81 10.33 -14.80
N ASP A 308 -4.28 11.54 -15.14
CA ASP A 308 -4.36 12.69 -14.22
C ASP A 308 -3.08 12.87 -13.41
N MET A 309 -1.93 12.76 -14.08
CA MET A 309 -0.64 12.76 -13.43
C MET A 309 -0.35 14.13 -12.80
N PRO A 310 0.13 14.19 -11.55
CA PRO A 310 0.49 15.45 -10.92
C PRO A 310 1.48 16.25 -11.77
N ARG A 311 1.26 17.56 -11.90
CA ARG A 311 2.11 18.46 -12.69
C ARG A 311 3.59 18.35 -12.31
N ARG A 312 3.89 18.18 -11.02
CA ARG A 312 5.25 17.98 -10.51
C ARG A 312 5.93 16.78 -11.16
N ASP A 313 5.23 15.65 -11.25
CA ASP A 313 5.78 14.40 -11.79
C ASP A 313 5.96 14.50 -13.30
N ARG A 314 5.01 15.13 -14.01
CA ARG A 314 5.14 15.42 -15.44
C ARG A 314 6.34 16.32 -15.75
N GLU A 315 6.51 17.42 -15.02
CA GLU A 315 7.68 18.31 -15.18
C GLU A 315 9.00 17.58 -14.87
N ARG A 316 8.99 16.68 -13.88
CA ARG A 316 10.13 15.85 -13.52
C ARG A 316 10.51 14.90 -14.67
N ILE A 317 9.54 14.20 -15.28
CA ILE A 317 9.76 13.32 -16.45
C ILE A 317 10.37 14.11 -17.62
N ILE A 318 9.85 15.30 -17.92
CA ILE A 318 10.40 16.14 -19.00
C ILE A 318 11.87 16.48 -18.73
N ARG A 319 12.21 16.84 -17.48
CA ARG A 319 13.60 17.15 -17.10
C ARG A 319 14.51 15.92 -17.17
N ILE A 320 14.01 14.73 -16.82
CA ILE A 320 14.73 13.46 -16.99
C ILE A 320 15.19 13.34 -18.44
N TYR A 321 14.28 13.37 -19.41
CA TYR A 321 14.61 13.23 -20.82
C TYR A 321 15.46 14.38 -21.37
N ALA A 322 15.13 15.63 -21.02
CA ALA A 322 15.85 16.80 -21.52
C ALA A 322 17.33 16.82 -21.12
N SER A 323 17.66 16.16 -20.01
CA SER A 323 19.02 16.10 -19.48
C SER A 323 19.88 14.95 -20.03
N GLN A 324 19.30 13.98 -20.76
CA GLN A 324 20.01 12.75 -21.17
C GLN A 324 21.25 13.02 -22.03
N LYS A 325 21.15 13.94 -23.00
CA LYS A 325 22.28 14.34 -23.87
C LYS A 325 23.45 14.95 -23.10
N ARG A 326 23.24 15.42 -21.87
CA ARG A 326 24.28 16.02 -21.03
C ARG A 326 25.18 14.96 -20.39
N PHE A 327 24.64 13.79 -20.06
CA PHE A 327 25.45 12.72 -19.47
C PHE A 327 26.48 12.16 -20.45
N LEU A 328 26.20 12.23 -21.75
CA LEU A 328 27.12 11.86 -22.84
C LEU A 328 28.23 12.89 -23.10
N LYS A 329 28.16 14.10 -22.50
CA LYS A 329 29.13 15.18 -22.74
C LYS A 329 29.91 15.46 -21.45
N THR A 330 31.06 14.82 -21.27
CA THR A 330 31.94 15.05 -20.12
C THR A 330 33.31 15.51 -20.57
N ASN A 331 33.43 16.79 -20.94
CA ASN A 331 34.74 17.42 -20.98
C ASN A 331 35.07 17.92 -19.56
N GLU A 332 36.22 17.51 -19.01
CA GLU A 332 36.73 17.95 -17.70
C GLU A 332 36.82 19.48 -17.57
N SER A 333 36.89 20.18 -18.71
CA SER A 333 36.90 21.65 -18.81
C SER A 333 35.63 22.33 -18.28
N ASN A 334 34.52 21.61 -18.08
CA ASN A 334 33.24 22.16 -17.60
C ASN A 334 32.88 21.73 -16.16
N LYS A 335 33.88 21.47 -15.31
CA LYS A 335 33.69 21.00 -13.92
C LYS A 335 32.64 21.80 -13.13
N GLN A 336 32.72 23.13 -13.13
CA GLN A 336 31.75 23.98 -12.42
C GLN A 336 30.31 23.81 -12.91
N GLN A 337 30.10 23.67 -14.22
CA GLN A 337 28.76 23.47 -14.77
C GLN A 337 28.20 22.09 -14.40
N ASN A 338 29.07 21.07 -14.37
CA ASN A 338 28.71 19.71 -13.95
C ASN A 338 28.36 19.66 -12.47
N ASP A 339 29.10 20.38 -11.62
CA ASP A 339 28.78 20.49 -10.20
C ASP A 339 27.43 21.18 -9.97
N LEU A 340 27.15 22.28 -10.69
CA LEU A 340 25.84 22.94 -10.67
C LEU A 340 24.70 22.06 -11.18
N PHE A 341 24.99 21.08 -12.02
CA PHE A 341 23.98 20.12 -12.49
C PHE A 341 23.68 19.06 -11.44
N ARG A 342 24.68 18.61 -10.68
CA ARG A 342 24.52 17.65 -9.56
C ARG A 342 23.64 18.20 -8.45
N THR A 343 23.64 19.52 -8.24
CA THR A 343 22.80 20.16 -7.21
C THR A 343 21.32 20.26 -7.60
N LYS A 344 20.95 19.94 -8.85
CA LYS A 344 19.56 19.98 -9.29
C LYS A 344 18.76 18.87 -8.63
N ASP A 345 17.54 19.21 -8.23
CA ASP A 345 16.63 18.28 -7.54
C ASP A 345 16.36 17.02 -8.37
N PHE A 346 16.33 17.14 -9.70
CA PHE A 346 16.05 16.06 -10.67
C PHE A 346 17.27 15.27 -11.14
N PHE A 347 18.47 15.66 -10.71
CA PHE A 347 19.71 15.01 -11.15
C PHE A 347 19.69 13.50 -10.89
N TYR A 348 19.26 13.08 -9.69
CA TYR A 348 19.23 11.68 -9.31
C TYR A 348 18.37 10.84 -10.26
N ASP A 349 17.11 11.23 -10.48
CA ASP A 349 16.21 10.47 -11.36
C ASP A 349 16.73 10.44 -12.80
N SER A 350 17.29 11.56 -13.27
CA SER A 350 17.90 11.65 -14.60
C SER A 350 19.09 10.71 -14.77
N PHE A 351 19.96 10.67 -13.75
CA PHE A 351 21.16 9.84 -13.74
C PHE A 351 20.79 8.35 -13.64
N MET A 352 19.87 8.00 -12.76
CA MET A 352 19.38 6.62 -12.62
C MET A 352 18.73 6.13 -13.92
N TYR A 353 17.89 6.95 -14.55
CA TYR A 353 17.33 6.61 -15.87
C TYR A 353 18.44 6.41 -16.92
N PHE A 354 19.44 7.29 -16.98
CA PHE A 354 20.58 7.16 -17.90
C PHE A 354 21.33 5.84 -17.69
N LYS A 355 21.67 5.52 -16.44
CA LYS A 355 22.37 4.28 -16.06
C LYS A 355 21.59 3.03 -16.46
N LEU A 356 20.28 3.00 -16.18
CA LEU A 356 19.40 1.87 -16.55
C LEU A 356 19.32 1.66 -18.07
N ILE A 357 19.23 2.74 -18.85
CA ILE A 357 19.18 2.66 -20.32
C ILE A 357 20.53 2.20 -20.89
N ALA A 358 21.65 2.70 -20.37
CA ALA A 358 22.99 2.29 -20.79
C ALA A 358 23.22 0.79 -20.54
N GLU A 359 22.82 0.30 -19.36
CA GLU A 359 22.92 -1.11 -18.99
C GLU A 359 22.00 -2.01 -19.83
N ALA A 360 20.78 -1.55 -20.15
CA ALA A 360 19.84 -2.30 -20.99
C ALA A 360 20.30 -2.43 -22.44
N ARG A 361 21.02 -1.44 -22.95
CA ARG A 361 21.56 -1.42 -24.32
C ARG A 361 22.95 -2.05 -24.43
N ASN A 362 23.58 -2.39 -23.30
CA ASN A 362 24.97 -2.80 -23.23
C ASN A 362 25.90 -1.79 -23.96
N ASP A 363 25.63 -0.50 -23.76
CA ASP A 363 26.35 0.61 -24.37
C ASP A 363 27.58 0.93 -23.49
N GLU A 364 28.74 0.42 -23.88
CA GLU A 364 29.99 0.54 -23.11
C GLU A 364 30.40 2.00 -22.89
N GLU A 365 30.22 2.86 -23.89
CA GLU A 365 30.55 4.28 -23.79
C GLU A 365 29.62 4.98 -22.78
N ALA A 366 28.31 4.76 -22.90
CA ALA A 366 27.35 5.33 -21.95
C ALA A 366 27.54 4.78 -20.52
N LEU A 367 27.92 3.51 -20.37
CA LEU A 367 28.25 2.92 -19.07
C LEU A 367 29.52 3.55 -18.47
N GLN A 368 30.56 3.78 -19.28
CA GLN A 368 31.76 4.49 -18.83
C GLN A 368 31.42 5.91 -18.36
N MET A 369 30.56 6.61 -19.09
CA MET A 369 30.06 7.92 -18.67
C MET A 369 29.26 7.82 -17.36
N ALA A 370 28.41 6.81 -17.21
CA ALA A 370 27.67 6.60 -15.96
C ALA A 370 28.62 6.42 -14.77
N PHE A 371 29.71 5.64 -14.93
CA PHE A 371 30.75 5.50 -13.91
C PHE A 371 31.41 6.84 -13.57
N PHE A 372 31.76 7.67 -14.56
CA PHE A 372 32.33 9.00 -14.33
C PHE A 372 31.41 9.87 -13.47
N TRP A 373 30.10 9.91 -13.82
CA TRP A 373 29.12 10.67 -13.08
C TRP A 373 28.89 10.13 -11.66
N GLU A 374 28.93 8.80 -11.48
CA GLU A 374 28.79 8.14 -10.19
C GLU A 374 29.98 8.41 -9.25
N ILE A 375 31.22 8.22 -9.73
CA ILE A 375 32.44 8.45 -8.95
C ILE A 375 32.57 9.92 -8.56
N SER A 376 32.37 10.81 -9.53
CA SER A 376 32.44 12.25 -9.29
C SER A 376 31.29 12.77 -8.40
N ALA A 377 30.23 11.99 -8.17
CA ALA A 377 29.18 12.33 -7.20
C ALA A 377 29.57 11.93 -5.76
N ARG A 378 30.48 10.97 -5.61
CA ARG A 378 31.03 10.52 -4.32
C ARG A 378 32.21 11.36 -3.84
N ILE A 379 32.90 12.05 -4.76
CA ILE A 379 33.98 13.00 -4.44
C ILE A 379 33.35 14.29 -3.91
N ARG A 380 33.50 14.58 -2.61
CA ARG A 380 33.19 15.91 -2.05
C ARG A 380 34.03 16.96 -2.80
N PRO A 381 33.47 18.12 -3.18
CA PRO A 381 34.31 19.22 -3.64
C PRO A 381 35.29 19.54 -2.51
N ASP A 382 36.59 19.46 -2.80
CA ASP A 382 37.63 19.88 -1.87
C ASP A 382 37.34 21.32 -1.46
N GLY A 383 36.89 21.49 -0.23
CA GLY A 383 36.82 22.77 0.43
C GLY A 383 38.23 23.24 0.73
N ARG A 384 38.97 23.69 -0.29
CA ARG A 384 40.26 24.41 -0.20
C ARG A 384 40.67 24.98 -1.55
N GLY A 385 39.81 25.87 -2.09
CA GLY A 385 40.29 26.93 -2.96
C GLY A 385 40.99 27.97 -2.09
N ASN A 386 42.32 27.91 -2.05
CA ASN A 386 43.19 28.84 -1.33
C ASN A 386 43.02 30.26 -1.93
N LYS A 387 42.03 31.04 -1.46
CA LYS A 387 41.98 32.48 -1.70
C LYS A 387 43.03 33.13 -0.82
N GLN A 388 44.23 33.22 -1.36
CA GLN A 388 45.29 34.04 -0.79
C GLN A 388 44.81 35.48 -0.70
N ASN A 389 44.70 35.96 0.55
CA ASN A 389 44.43 37.34 0.89
C ASN A 389 45.52 38.25 0.30
N ASN A 390 45.16 39.07 -0.69
CA ASN A 390 45.85 40.34 -0.92
C ASN A 390 45.06 41.44 -0.21
N ARG A 391 45.32 41.58 1.09
CA ARG A 391 45.05 42.83 1.82
C ARG A 391 46.21 43.77 1.53
N ARG A 392 45.94 44.90 0.88
CA ARG A 392 46.76 46.11 1.00
C ARG A 392 45.98 47.12 1.83
N ASP A 393 46.69 47.63 2.82
CA ASP A 393 46.25 48.52 3.89
C ASP A 393 45.64 49.84 3.43
N LYS A 394 44.65 50.33 4.19
CA LYS A 394 44.56 51.72 4.67
C LYS A 394 43.40 51.91 5.67
N LYS A 395 43.75 52.37 6.89
CA LYS A 395 42.90 53.11 7.86
C LYS A 395 43.17 54.63 7.70
N PRO A 396 42.50 55.55 8.42
CA PRO A 396 41.06 55.77 8.64
C PRO A 396 40.60 57.25 8.42
N ASN A 397 39.28 57.46 8.23
CA ASN A 397 38.35 58.63 8.42
C ASN A 397 38.87 60.11 8.52
N PRO A 398 38.10 61.15 8.07
CA PRO A 398 36.80 61.53 8.69
C PRO A 398 35.70 62.13 7.77
N ASN A 399 34.50 62.26 8.36
CA ASN A 399 33.22 62.80 7.85
C ASN A 399 33.29 64.32 7.48
N PRO A 400 32.31 64.94 6.77
CA PRO A 400 31.03 65.34 7.41
C PRO A 400 29.75 65.42 6.53
N ASN A 401 28.62 65.40 7.26
CA ASN A 401 27.29 65.99 6.98
C ASN A 401 26.39 65.45 5.84
N THR A 402 25.23 64.89 6.22
CA THR A 402 23.93 65.62 6.17
C THR A 402 22.86 64.87 6.98
N GLU A 403 22.09 65.65 7.73
CA GLU A 403 20.93 65.28 8.54
C GLU A 403 19.73 64.86 7.68
N SER A 404 18.88 63.94 8.15
CA SER A 404 17.46 64.21 8.46
C SER A 404 16.61 62.93 8.69
N GLU A 405 15.92 62.98 9.82
CA GLU A 405 14.56 62.46 10.11
C GLU A 405 14.29 60.99 10.46
N GLU A 406 14.07 60.81 11.77
CA GLU A 406 13.27 59.78 12.43
C GLU A 406 11.80 59.78 11.99
N LYS A 407 11.16 58.60 12.00
CA LYS A 407 9.79 58.45 12.52
C LYS A 407 9.49 57.02 13.00
N ASN A 408 9.28 56.93 14.31
CA ASN A 408 8.71 55.83 15.07
C ASN A 408 7.26 55.51 14.65
N ASN A 409 6.85 54.23 14.71
CA ASN A 409 5.55 53.91 15.29
C ASN A 409 5.44 52.45 15.79
N ARG A 410 5.03 52.29 17.06
CA ARG A 410 4.73 51.02 17.76
C ARG A 410 3.30 51.04 18.30
N ASN A 411 2.62 49.88 18.15
CA ASN A 411 1.62 49.23 19.05
C ASN A 411 0.19 49.82 19.16
N PRO A 412 -0.86 49.11 19.71
CA PRO A 412 -0.84 47.91 20.59
C PRO A 412 -1.94 46.80 20.43
N ARG A 413 -1.78 45.74 21.25
CA ARG A 413 -2.65 44.57 21.53
C ARG A 413 -3.93 44.91 22.34
N LYS A 414 -5.02 44.15 22.16
CA LYS A 414 -6.24 44.16 23.01
C LYS A 414 -6.34 42.93 23.94
N LYS A 415 -6.72 43.18 25.21
CA LYS A 415 -6.93 42.25 26.33
C LYS A 415 -8.34 41.62 26.34
N LYS A 416 -8.46 40.44 26.96
CA LYS A 416 -9.68 39.66 27.25
C LYS A 416 -10.30 40.04 28.61
N ASN A 417 -11.62 39.86 28.74
CA ASN A 417 -12.44 40.10 29.93
C ASN A 417 -12.60 38.79 30.77
N PRO A 418 -12.58 38.79 32.12
CA PRO A 418 -12.60 37.58 32.94
C PRO A 418 -13.84 37.51 33.87
N TYR A 419 -14.90 36.81 33.47
CA TYR A 419 -15.94 36.29 34.37
C TYR A 419 -16.50 35.00 33.72
N ASN A 420 -16.88 34.00 34.51
CA ASN A 420 -17.25 32.60 34.15
C ASN A 420 -16.13 31.53 34.09
N ARG A 421 -15.15 31.57 35.00
CA ARG A 421 -14.19 30.45 35.17
C ARG A 421 -14.50 29.53 36.36
N GLN A 422 -15.12 30.03 37.42
CA GLN A 422 -15.26 29.26 38.67
C GLN A 422 -16.37 28.19 38.64
N GLU A 423 -17.46 28.37 37.89
CA GLU A 423 -18.55 27.38 37.82
C GLU A 423 -18.27 26.19 36.88
N ARG A 424 -17.31 26.32 35.94
CA ARG A 424 -16.91 25.23 35.03
C ARG A 424 -15.85 24.30 35.60
N GLU A 425 -15.11 24.73 36.63
CA GLU A 425 -14.01 23.96 37.22
C GLU A 425 -14.48 22.99 38.31
N THR A 426 -15.63 23.24 38.94
CA THR A 426 -16.24 22.35 39.95
C THR A 426 -16.94 21.13 39.32
N PHE A 427 -17.67 21.31 38.22
CA PHE A 427 -18.32 20.19 37.51
C PHE A 427 -17.33 19.26 36.77
N LYS A 428 -16.17 19.77 36.31
CA LYS A 428 -15.12 18.96 35.67
C LYS A 428 -14.29 18.13 36.65
N LYS A 429 -14.17 18.57 37.91
CA LYS A 429 -13.39 17.86 38.94
C LYS A 429 -14.13 16.62 39.45
N GLN A 430 -15.45 16.65 39.57
CA GLN A 430 -16.21 15.49 40.06
C GLN A 430 -16.38 14.37 39.00
N SER A 431 -16.40 14.68 37.70
CA SER A 431 -16.49 13.65 36.64
C SER A 431 -15.17 12.97 36.32
N ASN A 432 -14.03 13.64 36.54
CA ASN A 432 -12.71 13.08 36.23
C ASN A 432 -12.20 12.09 37.28
N VAL A 433 -12.53 12.29 38.56
CA VAL A 433 -12.08 11.41 39.65
C VAL A 433 -12.65 10.00 39.52
N ALA A 434 -13.92 9.85 39.14
CA ALA A 434 -14.56 8.54 38.94
C ALA A 434 -14.06 7.78 37.69
N VAL A 435 -13.44 8.48 36.73
CA VAL A 435 -12.87 7.88 35.51
C VAL A 435 -11.40 7.54 35.74
N GLU A 436 -10.65 8.37 36.45
CA GLU A 436 -9.26 8.10 36.85
C GLU A 436 -9.15 6.88 37.77
N GLU A 437 -10.05 6.74 38.77
CA GLU A 437 -10.07 5.54 39.64
C GLU A 437 -10.39 4.24 38.90
N LYS A 438 -11.17 4.30 37.80
CA LYS A 438 -11.43 3.14 36.94
C LYS A 438 -10.24 2.80 36.04
N ILE A 439 -9.52 3.82 35.56
CA ILE A 439 -8.33 3.63 34.72
C ILE A 439 -7.18 3.06 35.55
N GLU A 440 -6.98 3.54 36.78
CA GLU A 440 -5.91 3.08 37.67
C GLU A 440 -6.11 1.62 38.13
N LYS A 441 -7.37 1.18 38.27
CA LYS A 441 -7.70 -0.25 38.45
C LYS A 441 -7.38 -1.10 37.23
N ILE A 442 -7.64 -0.59 36.02
CA ILE A 442 -7.36 -1.32 34.77
C ILE A 442 -5.86 -1.41 34.51
N GLU A 443 -5.09 -0.36 34.78
CA GLU A 443 -3.62 -0.36 34.61
C GLU A 443 -2.93 -1.34 35.59
N LYS A 444 -3.46 -1.49 36.82
CA LYS A 444 -3.00 -2.51 37.77
C LYS A 444 -3.36 -3.94 37.36
N GLU A 445 -4.49 -4.14 36.69
CA GLU A 445 -4.83 -5.45 36.09
C GLU A 445 -3.96 -5.75 34.85
N GLU A 446 -3.55 -4.74 34.08
CA GLU A 446 -2.67 -4.90 32.90
C GLU A 446 -1.26 -5.37 33.25
N SER A 447 -0.70 -4.97 34.40
CA SER A 447 0.61 -5.48 34.85
C SER A 447 0.56 -6.96 35.20
N VAL A 448 -0.53 -7.43 35.82
CA VAL A 448 -0.71 -8.84 36.22
C VAL A 448 -0.91 -9.75 35.00
N ILE A 449 -1.69 -9.31 34.00
CA ILE A 449 -1.90 -10.06 32.76
C ILE A 449 -0.61 -10.18 31.93
N SER A 450 0.24 -9.14 31.94
CA SER A 450 1.54 -9.19 31.25
C SER A 450 2.51 -10.21 31.85
N GLU A 451 2.44 -10.44 33.17
CA GLU A 451 3.23 -11.48 33.85
C GLU A 451 2.66 -12.89 33.58
N GLU A 452 1.33 -13.08 33.56
CA GLU A 452 0.72 -14.37 33.23
C GLU A 452 0.95 -14.81 31.77
N ILE A 453 0.97 -13.86 30.83
CA ILE A 453 1.31 -14.14 29.42
C ILE A 453 2.78 -14.54 29.28
N PHE A 454 3.66 -13.96 30.09
CA PHE A 454 5.08 -14.29 30.09
C PHE A 454 5.33 -15.72 30.59
N ASP A 455 4.58 -16.18 31.59
CA ASP A 455 4.73 -17.54 32.13
C ASP A 455 4.17 -18.62 31.19
N LYS A 456 3.06 -18.36 30.50
CA LYS A 456 2.51 -19.29 29.49
C LYS A 456 3.33 -19.38 28.19
N SER A 457 4.24 -18.43 27.94
CA SER A 457 5.09 -18.42 26.75
C SER A 457 6.27 -19.39 26.80
N LYS A 458 6.59 -19.95 27.98
CA LYS A 458 7.72 -20.88 28.17
C LYS A 458 7.42 -22.33 27.79
N ASP A 459 6.14 -22.71 27.61
CA ASP A 459 5.73 -24.10 27.38
C ASP A 459 5.25 -24.43 25.95
N ILE A 460 5.61 -23.62 24.94
CA ILE A 460 5.13 -23.84 23.57
C ILE A 460 6.03 -24.84 22.81
N SER A 461 5.77 -26.12 23.03
CA SER A 461 5.98 -27.15 22.01
C SER A 461 4.75 -28.05 21.91
N VAL A 462 3.96 -27.88 20.85
CA VAL A 462 3.09 -28.85 20.15
C VAL A 462 2.00 -28.07 19.40
N TYR A 463 1.97 -28.20 18.06
CA TYR A 463 0.93 -27.64 17.20
C TYR A 463 -0.26 -28.61 17.13
N GLU A 464 -1.45 -28.16 17.54
CA GLU A 464 -2.73 -28.83 17.25
C GLU A 464 -3.77 -27.85 16.65
N GLU A 465 -4.79 -28.45 16.04
CA GLU A 465 -5.67 -27.94 14.98
C GLU A 465 -6.45 -26.64 15.32
N THR A 466 -6.29 -25.60 14.49
CA THR A 466 -7.15 -24.39 14.50
C THR A 466 -8.59 -24.72 14.10
N LYS A 467 -9.54 -24.35 14.95
CA LYS A 467 -10.98 -24.60 14.79
C LYS A 467 -11.57 -23.63 13.74
N ILE A 468 -12.17 -24.18 12.68
CA ILE A 468 -12.90 -23.43 11.65
C ILE A 468 -14.38 -23.45 12.04
N LEU A 469 -14.98 -22.28 12.28
CA LEU A 469 -16.41 -22.18 12.60
C LEU A 469 -17.23 -21.90 11.34
N THR A 470 -18.22 -22.75 11.10
CA THR A 470 -19.19 -22.59 10.01
C THR A 470 -20.37 -21.70 10.44
N THR A 471 -21.09 -21.11 9.47
CA THR A 471 -22.25 -20.23 9.75
C THR A 471 -23.33 -20.90 10.60
N SER A 472 -23.51 -22.23 10.51
CA SER A 472 -24.46 -22.98 11.34
C SER A 472 -24.02 -23.15 12.80
N GLU A 473 -22.71 -23.10 13.08
CA GLU A 473 -22.19 -23.21 14.45
C GLU A 473 -22.24 -21.86 15.18
N MET A 474 -22.31 -20.75 14.43
CA MET A 474 -22.52 -19.41 15.00
C MET A 474 -23.96 -19.18 15.44
N GLU A 475 -24.95 -19.71 14.71
CA GLU A 475 -26.38 -19.61 15.07
C GLU A 475 -26.68 -20.40 16.35
N ALA A 476 -26.04 -21.58 16.54
CA ALA A 476 -26.19 -22.38 17.76
C ALA A 476 -25.53 -21.75 19.02
N LEU A 477 -24.60 -20.80 18.87
CA LEU A 477 -24.00 -20.04 19.96
C LEU A 477 -24.78 -18.74 20.29
N GLN A 478 -25.83 -18.43 19.52
CA GLN A 478 -26.69 -17.27 19.72
C GLN A 478 -28.00 -17.59 20.46
N GLU A 479 -28.36 -18.87 20.63
CA GLU A 479 -29.63 -19.28 21.26
C GLU A 479 -29.56 -19.57 22.78
N THR A 480 -28.41 -19.44 23.44
CA THR A 480 -28.35 -19.54 24.91
C THR A 480 -28.40 -18.14 25.52
N GLY A 481 -29.57 -17.51 25.49
CA GLY A 481 -29.76 -16.23 26.16
C GLY A 481 -30.94 -15.41 25.69
N GLU A 482 -32.14 -15.98 25.65
CA GLU A 482 -33.39 -15.21 25.80
C GLU A 482 -34.55 -16.18 26.07
N GLY A 483 -35.15 -16.05 27.26
CA GLY A 483 -36.30 -16.83 27.68
C GLY A 483 -37.60 -16.16 27.23
N ASP A 484 -38.44 -16.99 26.61
CA ASP A 484 -39.89 -17.12 26.79
C ASP A 484 -40.80 -15.89 26.59
N SER A 485 -41.57 -15.90 25.48
CA SER A 485 -43.05 -15.83 25.50
C SER A 485 -43.63 -15.70 24.08
N GLY A 486 -44.72 -16.43 23.80
CA GLY A 486 -45.77 -15.99 22.89
C GLY A 486 -46.00 -16.83 21.62
N GLU A 487 -47.16 -17.45 21.57
CA GLU A 487 -47.73 -18.37 20.56
C GLU A 487 -48.02 -17.80 19.16
N GLU A 488 -48.00 -18.73 18.20
CA GLU A 488 -48.87 -18.91 17.02
C GLU A 488 -49.12 -17.76 16.00
N ASN A 489 -48.67 -17.98 14.75
CA ASN A 489 -49.62 -18.30 13.66
C ASN A 489 -48.95 -18.79 12.35
N LYS A 490 -49.58 -19.79 11.74
CA LYS A 490 -49.24 -20.41 10.44
C LYS A 490 -49.58 -19.48 9.27
N SER A 491 -48.69 -19.36 8.28
CA SER A 491 -49.12 -19.35 6.87
C SER A 491 -48.01 -19.85 5.94
N SER A 492 -48.42 -20.74 5.05
CA SER A 492 -47.61 -21.55 4.15
C SER A 492 -47.37 -20.85 2.82
N VAL A 493 -46.10 -20.66 2.43
CA VAL A 493 -45.70 -20.44 1.03
C VAL A 493 -44.41 -21.21 0.78
N LYS A 494 -44.46 -22.23 -0.08
CA LYS A 494 -43.29 -22.95 -0.60
C LYS A 494 -42.54 -22.07 -1.59
N PRO A 495 -41.19 -22.12 -1.61
CA PRO A 495 -40.49 -22.03 -2.88
C PRO A 495 -39.55 -23.22 -3.11
N ASP A 496 -39.56 -23.67 -4.35
CA ASP A 496 -38.85 -24.81 -4.91
C ASP A 496 -37.32 -24.73 -4.81
N SER A 497 -36.75 -25.89 -4.49
CA SER A 497 -35.44 -26.40 -4.91
C SER A 497 -34.22 -25.45 -4.87
N VAL A 498 -33.72 -25.14 -3.67
CA VAL A 498 -32.31 -24.80 -3.50
C VAL A 498 -31.50 -26.09 -3.42
N ARG A 499 -30.62 -26.32 -4.39
CA ARG A 499 -29.66 -27.44 -4.41
C ARG A 499 -28.80 -27.41 -3.15
N VAL A 500 -29.05 -28.36 -2.25
CA VAL A 500 -28.19 -28.68 -1.11
C VAL A 500 -26.85 -29.22 -1.62
N ALA A 501 -25.77 -28.44 -1.47
CA ALA A 501 -24.42 -28.94 -1.67
C ALA A 501 -24.07 -29.88 -0.50
N LYS A 502 -23.84 -31.15 -0.82
CA LYS A 502 -23.52 -32.24 0.12
C LYS A 502 -22.32 -31.90 1.02
N LYS A 503 -22.49 -32.06 2.33
CA LYS A 503 -21.43 -32.13 3.36
C LYS A 503 -20.31 -33.07 2.90
N LYS A 504 -19.07 -32.59 2.74
CA LYS A 504 -17.87 -33.44 2.71
C LYS A 504 -17.10 -33.26 4.02
N ARG A 505 -17.25 -34.23 4.93
CA ARG A 505 -16.33 -34.45 6.05
C ARG A 505 -15.02 -34.98 5.47
N TYR A 506 -13.95 -34.21 5.52
CA TYR A 506 -12.60 -34.69 5.18
C TYR A 506 -11.94 -35.24 6.45
N LYS A 507 -11.65 -36.55 6.49
CA LYS A 507 -10.71 -37.16 7.45
C LYS A 507 -9.32 -37.21 6.78
N PRO A 508 -8.27 -36.56 7.31
CA PRO A 508 -6.94 -36.71 6.75
C PRO A 508 -6.28 -38.02 7.24
N LYS A 509 -6.09 -38.99 6.34
CA LYS A 509 -5.11 -40.07 6.52
C LYS A 509 -3.84 -39.73 5.73
N LYS A 510 -2.70 -39.70 6.45
CA LYS A 510 -1.30 -39.71 5.98
C LYS A 510 -0.70 -38.39 5.46
N PHE A 511 -0.27 -37.52 6.38
CA PHE A 511 0.87 -36.61 6.19
C PHE A 511 1.82 -36.73 7.39
N LYS A 512 2.63 -37.78 7.43
CA LYS A 512 3.64 -37.98 8.51
C LYS A 512 5.04 -38.35 8.02
N LYS A 513 5.38 -38.12 6.73
CA LYS A 513 6.68 -38.56 6.19
C LYS A 513 7.61 -37.49 5.60
N PHE A 514 7.27 -36.20 5.62
CA PHE A 514 8.14 -35.17 5.00
C PHE A 514 8.97 -34.30 5.96
N TYR A 515 8.79 -34.42 7.28
CA TYR A 515 9.48 -33.53 8.25
C TYR A 515 10.61 -34.18 9.08
N LYS A 516 10.88 -35.49 8.93
CA LYS A 516 11.92 -36.18 9.74
C LYS A 516 13.24 -36.49 9.02
N LYS A 517 13.45 -36.01 7.79
CA LYS A 517 14.65 -36.36 6.98
C LYS A 517 15.64 -35.23 6.69
N LYS A 518 15.44 -34.01 7.23
CA LYS A 518 16.37 -32.88 7.03
C LYS A 518 17.16 -32.41 8.27
N ASN A 519 16.88 -32.93 9.47
CA ASN A 519 17.60 -32.55 10.70
C ASN A 519 18.45 -33.70 11.27
N LYS A 520 19.08 -34.52 10.41
CA LYS A 520 19.99 -35.58 10.89
C LYS A 520 21.35 -35.63 10.18
N VAL A 521 21.74 -34.55 9.50
CA VAL A 521 23.08 -34.43 8.89
C VAL A 521 23.59 -33.00 9.06
N SER A 522 24.03 -32.66 10.28
CA SER A 522 24.96 -31.56 10.58
C SER A 522 25.18 -31.52 12.10
N GLY A 523 26.14 -32.29 12.60
CA GLY A 523 26.42 -32.33 14.03
C GLY A 523 27.51 -33.33 14.39
N GLU A 524 28.72 -33.13 13.87
CA GLU A 524 30.03 -33.64 14.31
C GLU A 524 31.02 -32.84 13.44
N GLY A 525 31.95 -32.01 13.90
CA GLY A 525 32.66 -31.96 15.17
C GLY A 525 34.15 -32.17 14.88
N ALA A 526 34.88 -31.12 14.47
CA ALA A 526 36.34 -31.11 14.47
C ALA A 526 36.87 -29.66 14.49
N ALA A 527 37.66 -29.36 15.53
CA ALA A 527 38.38 -28.12 15.78
C ALA A 527 39.75 -28.11 15.04
N PRO A 528 40.52 -26.99 15.07
CA PRO A 528 41.52 -26.65 14.04
C PRO A 528 42.98 -26.91 14.46
N GLN A 529 43.81 -27.32 13.50
CA GLN A 529 45.29 -27.26 13.41
C GLN A 529 45.61 -27.49 11.91
N GLU A 530 46.51 -26.82 11.20
CA GLU A 530 47.64 -25.90 11.41
C GLU A 530 47.72 -24.97 10.18
#